data_AF-A0A0F5P8X1-F1
#
_entry.id   AF-A0A0F5P8X1-F1
#
_cell.length_a   1.000
_cell.length_b   1.000
_cell.length_c   1.000
_cell.angle_alpha   90.00
_cell.angle_beta   90.00
_cell.angle_gamma   90.00
#
_symmetry.space_group_name_H-M   'P 1'
#
loop_
_entity.id
_entity.type
_entity.pdbx_description
1 polymer ?
#
loop_
_entity_poly.entity_id
_entity_poly.type
_entity_poly.pdbx_seq_one_letter_code
_entity_poly.pdbx_strand_id
1 'polypeptide(L)'
;MARGISHFPEWTHWVSEMKLVRDAKPDDFGVSVNCDICKQWRSVDLDAIIAMKGENFSLINKRFRCKLTPGCEGWNAFHYQSGVYRPLWTEAQADRWIYQDYERKRRVEAARAYIGALLTGNVVRDDPAPLGVDPNAWAIANDGERRRLIRQARG
;
A
#
# COMPACT_ATOMS: atom_id res chain seq x y z
N MET A 1 -2.60 20.63 -18.18
CA MET A 1 -3.02 21.08 -16.84
C MET A 1 -1.75 21.43 -16.08
N ALA A 2 -1.58 22.71 -15.70
CA ALA A 2 -0.43 23.10 -14.89
C ALA A 2 -0.51 22.37 -13.55
N ARG A 3 0.48 21.53 -13.25
CA ARG A 3 0.59 20.86 -11.94
C ARG A 3 0.70 21.95 -10.90
N GLY A 4 -0.26 22.03 -9.97
CA GLY A 4 -0.23 23.05 -8.94
C GLY A 4 1.05 22.87 -8.12
N ILE A 5 1.88 23.92 -8.02
CA ILE A 5 3.00 23.90 -7.09
C ILE A 5 2.37 23.85 -5.70
N SER A 6 2.42 22.68 -5.06
CA SER A 6 1.98 22.56 -3.68
C SER A 6 2.93 23.39 -2.83
N HIS A 7 2.43 24.52 -2.33
CA HIS A 7 3.17 25.37 -1.42
C HIS A 7 2.90 24.93 0.01
N PHE A 8 3.97 24.55 0.71
CA PHE A 8 3.94 24.24 2.13
C PHE A 8 4.46 25.45 2.91
N PRO A 9 3.74 25.92 3.95
CA PRO A 9 4.28 26.93 4.84
C PRO A 9 5.60 26.45 5.45
N GLU A 10 6.56 27.36 5.63
CA GLU A 10 7.91 27.02 6.13
C GLU A 10 7.87 26.19 7.41
N TRP A 11 7.00 26.56 8.36
CA TRP A 11 6.82 25.86 9.64
C TRP A 11 6.35 24.39 9.53
N THR A 12 5.92 23.95 8.34
CA THR A 12 5.50 22.56 8.10
C THR A 12 6.63 21.67 7.59
N HIS A 13 7.86 22.19 7.47
CA HIS A 13 8.98 21.39 6.97
C HIS A 13 9.47 20.40 8.03
N TRP A 14 9.52 20.82 9.29
CA TRP A 14 10.08 20.04 10.40
C TRP A 14 9.08 19.87 11.55
N VAL A 15 9.10 18.72 12.22
CA VAL A 15 8.19 18.45 13.35
C VAL A 15 8.43 19.35 14.56
N SER A 16 9.66 19.83 14.76
CA SER A 16 9.97 20.83 15.80
C SER A 16 9.24 22.15 15.58
N GLU A 17 9.27 22.67 14.35
CA GLU A 17 8.57 23.91 13.98
C GLU A 17 7.05 23.74 14.05
N MET A 18 6.53 22.61 13.57
CA MET A 18 5.11 22.27 13.72
C MET A 18 4.68 22.30 15.19
N LYS A 19 5.52 21.78 16.08
CA LYS A 19 5.27 21.78 17.52
C LYS A 19 5.29 23.21 18.07
N LEU A 20 6.29 24.02 17.72
CA LEU A 20 6.38 25.41 18.18
C LEU A 20 5.13 26.22 17.79
N VAL A 21 4.67 26.09 16.55
CA VAL A 21 3.49 26.82 16.05
C VAL A 21 2.21 26.30 16.71
N ARG A 22 2.04 24.99 16.86
CA ARG A 22 0.91 24.38 17.59
C ARG A 22 0.88 24.87 19.04
N ASP A 23 2.02 24.84 19.74
CA ASP A 23 2.08 25.19 21.16
C ASP A 23 1.82 26.69 21.38
N ALA A 24 2.18 27.54 20.41
CA ALA A 24 1.85 28.96 20.45
C ALA A 24 0.35 29.25 20.21
N LYS A 25 -0.32 28.45 19.37
CA LYS A 25 -1.72 28.63 18.96
C LYS A 25 -2.42 27.27 18.72
N PRO A 26 -2.82 26.58 19.80
CA PRO A 26 -3.28 25.19 19.72
C PRO A 26 -4.60 25.00 18.97
N ASP A 27 -5.45 26.03 18.93
CA ASP A 27 -6.75 25.98 18.25
C ASP A 27 -6.66 26.26 16.74
N ASP A 28 -5.64 27.00 16.31
CA ASP A 28 -5.47 27.45 14.93
C ASP A 28 -4.57 26.51 14.11
N PHE A 29 -3.58 25.92 14.78
CA PHE A 29 -2.52 25.13 14.15
C PHE A 29 -2.39 23.76 14.78
N GLY A 30 -2.35 22.75 13.92
CA GLY A 30 -2.24 21.37 14.33
C GLY A 30 -1.84 20.49 13.17
N VAL A 31 -1.42 19.28 13.50
CA VAL A 31 -1.14 18.24 12.51
C VAL A 31 -1.99 17.03 12.85
N SER A 32 -2.72 16.55 11.86
CA SER A 32 -3.61 15.42 11.98
C SER A 32 -3.24 14.34 10.96
N VAL A 33 -3.50 13.10 11.32
CA VAL A 33 -3.35 11.95 10.45
C VAL A 33 -4.72 11.41 10.08
N ASN A 34 -4.89 11.02 8.81
CA ASN A 34 -6.09 10.35 8.32
C ASN A 34 -5.73 9.05 7.61
N CYS A 35 -6.55 8.02 7.81
CA CYS A 35 -6.45 6.75 7.08
C CYS A 35 -7.36 6.73 5.84
N ASP A 36 -6.82 6.29 4.71
CA ASP A 36 -7.55 6.14 3.45
C ASP A 36 -8.63 5.04 3.47
N ILE A 37 -8.51 4.03 4.34
CA ILE A 37 -9.46 2.91 4.45
C ILE A 37 -10.44 3.12 5.61
N CYS A 38 -9.96 3.18 6.86
CA CYS A 38 -10.87 3.28 8.02
C CYS A 38 -11.41 4.69 8.27
N LYS A 39 -10.93 5.69 7.51
CA LYS A 39 -11.36 7.11 7.54
C LYS A 39 -11.22 7.81 8.90
N GLN A 40 -10.58 7.16 9.87
CA GLN A 40 -10.34 7.74 11.19
C GLN A 40 -9.34 8.89 11.10
N TRP A 41 -9.59 9.93 11.88
CA TRP A 41 -8.73 11.09 12.07
C TRP A 41 -8.18 11.10 13.49
N ARG A 42 -6.92 11.50 13.64
CA ARG A 42 -6.32 11.71 14.96
C ARG A 42 -5.28 12.81 14.91
N SER A 43 -5.24 13.64 15.94
CA SER A 43 -4.13 14.58 16.13
C SER A 43 -2.83 13.83 16.33
N VAL A 44 -1.77 14.30 15.68
CA VAL A 44 -0.45 13.69 15.74
C VAL A 44 0.25 14.13 17.02
N ASP A 45 0.81 13.15 17.74
CA ASP A 45 1.71 13.40 18.84
C ASP A 45 3.10 13.79 18.30
N LEU A 46 3.32 15.10 18.16
CA LEU A 46 4.59 15.65 17.66
C LEU A 46 5.74 15.39 18.62
N ASP A 47 5.48 15.39 19.93
CA ASP A 47 6.47 15.13 20.98
C ASP A 47 7.01 13.70 20.88
N ALA A 48 6.12 12.71 20.70
CA ALA A 48 6.52 11.33 20.47
C ALA A 48 7.32 11.17 19.16
N ILE A 49 6.98 11.89 18.09
CA ILE A 49 7.74 11.82 16.84
C ILE A 49 9.13 12.41 17.01
N ILE A 50 9.26 13.55 17.69
CA ILE A 50 10.56 14.17 17.99
C ILE A 50 11.42 13.21 18.79
N ALA A 51 10.88 12.59 19.84
CA ALA A 51 11.61 11.62 20.66
C ALA A 51 12.08 10.39 19.86
N MET A 52 11.28 9.92 18.89
CA MET A 52 11.59 8.72 18.12
C MET A 52 12.48 8.96 16.89
N LYS A 53 12.34 10.10 16.22
CA LYS A 53 12.93 10.37 14.90
C LYS A 53 13.80 11.62 14.83
N GLY A 54 13.75 12.46 15.86
CA GLY A 54 14.43 13.74 15.92
C GLY A 54 13.58 14.92 15.46
N GLU A 55 14.04 16.11 15.82
CA GLU A 55 13.38 17.40 15.57
C GLU A 55 13.23 17.75 14.08
N ASN A 56 14.26 17.42 13.29
CA ASN A 56 14.31 17.70 11.86
C ASN A 56 13.67 16.60 11.02
N PHE A 57 12.75 15.83 11.58
CA PHE A 57 11.98 14.87 10.82
C PHE A 57 10.86 15.59 10.05
N SER A 58 10.69 15.28 8.76
CA SER A 58 9.62 15.87 7.94
C SER A 58 8.47 14.88 7.71
N LEU A 59 7.24 15.38 7.87
CA LEU A 59 6.01 14.64 7.55
C LEU A 59 5.54 14.86 6.10
N ILE A 60 6.14 15.81 5.38
CA ILE A 60 5.79 16.13 4.00
C ILE A 60 6.05 14.92 3.10
N ASN A 61 5.10 14.60 2.22
CA ASN A 61 5.16 13.48 1.28
C ASN A 61 5.40 12.13 1.97
N LYS A 62 5.01 11.99 3.24
CA LYS A 62 5.08 10.72 3.97
C LYS A 62 3.70 10.10 4.14
N ARG A 63 3.67 8.77 4.00
CA ARG A 63 2.54 7.93 4.40
C ARG A 63 3.05 6.73 5.18
N PHE A 64 2.24 6.20 6.08
CA PHE A 64 2.58 5.03 6.91
C PHE A 64 1.43 4.02 6.90
N ARG A 65 1.70 2.76 7.28
CA ARG A 65 0.61 1.79 7.46
C ARG A 65 -0.29 2.23 8.61
N CYS A 66 -1.60 2.04 8.45
CA CYS A 66 -2.57 2.43 9.45
C CYS A 66 -2.28 1.73 10.78
N LYS A 67 -2.18 2.55 11.84
CA LYS A 67 -2.11 2.10 13.24
C LYS A 67 -3.25 2.68 14.09
N LEU A 68 -4.20 3.38 13.45
CA LEU A 68 -5.33 4.01 14.15
C LEU A 68 -6.37 2.97 14.55
N THR A 69 -6.62 1.99 13.68
CA THR A 69 -7.56 0.91 13.91
C THR A 69 -6.81 -0.42 13.82
N PRO A 70 -6.87 -1.28 14.85
CA PRO A 70 -6.27 -2.60 14.81
C PRO A 70 -6.76 -3.39 13.58
N GLY A 71 -5.82 -4.02 12.85
CA GLY A 71 -6.13 -4.80 11.65
C GLY A 71 -6.42 -3.98 10.39
N CYS A 72 -6.39 -2.65 10.44
CA CYS A 72 -6.61 -1.83 9.24
C CYS A 72 -5.39 -1.88 8.31
N GLU A 73 -5.62 -2.32 7.08
CA GLU A 73 -4.61 -2.36 6.03
C GLU A 73 -4.50 -1.07 5.21
N GLY A 74 -4.96 0.06 5.76
CA GLY A 74 -4.91 1.36 5.09
C GLY A 74 -3.54 2.02 5.13
N TRP A 75 -3.46 3.15 4.46
CA TRP A 75 -2.37 4.11 4.53
C TRP A 75 -2.83 5.36 5.28
N ASN A 76 -2.02 5.77 6.24
CA ASN A 76 -2.12 7.01 6.98
C ASN A 76 -1.35 8.10 6.25
N ALA A 77 -1.99 9.25 6.01
CA ALA A 77 -1.39 10.44 5.45
C ALA A 77 -1.65 11.66 6.35
N PHE A 78 -0.75 12.63 6.31
CA PHE A 78 -0.75 13.76 7.25
C PHE A 78 -1.34 15.02 6.63
N HIS A 79 -1.99 15.81 7.47
CA HIS A 79 -2.58 17.09 7.13
C HIS A 79 -2.15 18.11 8.18
N TYR A 80 -1.96 19.35 7.76
CA TYR A 80 -1.79 20.47 8.66
C TYR A 80 -3.07 21.32 8.70
N GLN A 81 -3.32 21.94 9.85
CA GLN A 81 -4.40 22.89 10.05
C GLN A 81 -3.82 24.31 10.03
N SER A 82 -4.41 25.16 9.21
CA SER A 82 -4.17 26.61 9.18
C SER A 82 -5.46 27.26 8.68
N GLY A 83 -6.48 27.28 9.55
CA GLY A 83 -7.87 27.61 9.21
C GLY A 83 -8.65 26.46 8.55
N VAL A 84 -8.06 25.79 7.56
CA VAL A 84 -8.58 24.55 6.95
C VAL A 84 -7.52 23.45 6.97
N TYR A 85 -7.96 22.19 6.96
CA TYR A 85 -7.06 21.04 6.82
C TYR A 85 -6.53 20.95 5.39
N ARG A 86 -5.21 20.99 5.25
CA ARG A 86 -4.50 20.89 3.98
C ARG A 86 -3.58 19.67 3.99
N PRO A 87 -3.45 18.96 2.86
CA PRO A 87 -2.58 17.78 2.79
C PRO A 87 -1.10 18.18 2.95
N LEU A 88 -0.34 17.36 3.69
CA LEU A 88 1.13 17.42 3.74
C LEU A 88 1.73 16.53 2.65
N TRP A 89 1.21 16.62 1.43
CA TRP A 89 1.80 15.95 0.27
C TRP A 89 1.48 16.73 -1.00
N THR A 90 2.32 16.56 -2.01
CA THR A 90 2.14 17.20 -3.31
C THR A 90 1.22 16.38 -4.20
N GLU A 91 0.60 17.02 -5.21
CA GLU A 91 -0.17 16.30 -6.23
C GLU A 91 0.68 15.20 -6.90
N ALA A 92 1.91 15.53 -7.28
CA ALA A 92 2.84 14.56 -7.87
C ALA A 92 3.14 13.38 -6.94
N GLN A 93 3.17 13.60 -5.61
CA GLN A 93 3.34 12.51 -4.66
C GLN A 93 2.06 11.67 -4.52
N ALA A 94 0.89 12.30 -4.52
CA ALA A 94 -0.39 11.61 -4.52
C ALA A 94 -0.53 10.70 -5.76
N ASP A 95 -0.21 11.22 -6.94
CA ASP A 95 -0.23 10.46 -8.20
C ASP A 95 0.68 9.23 -8.13
N ARG A 96 1.90 9.40 -7.59
CA ARG A 96 2.83 8.28 -7.37
C ARG A 96 2.23 7.22 -6.46
N TRP A 97 1.58 7.62 -5.37
CA TRP A 97 0.95 6.69 -4.44
C TRP A 97 -0.21 5.94 -5.07
N ILE A 98 -1.08 6.63 -5.81
CA ILE A 98 -2.20 6.04 -6.55
C ILE A 98 -1.68 4.99 -7.54
N TYR A 99 -0.65 5.34 -8.31
CA TYR A 99 -0.03 4.42 -9.27
C TYR A 99 0.53 3.17 -8.57
N GLN A 100 1.28 3.33 -7.48
CA GLN A 100 1.82 2.22 -6.70
C GLN A 100 0.73 1.31 -6.12
N ASP A 101 -0.35 1.90 -5.59
CA ASP A 101 -1.46 1.12 -5.04
C ASP A 101 -2.22 0.37 -6.14
N TYR A 102 -2.37 0.98 -7.33
CA TYR A 102 -2.93 0.34 -8.50
C TYR A 102 -2.08 -0.85 -8.96
N GLU A 103 -0.77 -0.67 -9.12
CA GLU A 103 0.14 -1.76 -9.49
C GLU A 103 0.11 -2.90 -8.47
N ARG A 104 0.09 -2.58 -7.17
CA ARG A 104 -0.02 -3.58 -6.11
C ARG A 104 -1.30 -4.39 -6.25
N LYS A 105 -2.46 -3.73 -6.43
CA LYS A 105 -3.75 -4.42 -6.63
C LYS A 105 -3.71 -5.32 -7.86
N ARG A 106 -3.23 -4.79 -8.99
CA ARG A 106 -3.08 -5.54 -10.24
C ARG A 106 -2.20 -6.79 -10.08
N ARG A 107 -1.08 -6.70 -9.34
CA ARG A 107 -0.21 -7.86 -9.06
C ARG A 107 -0.92 -8.92 -8.22
N VAL A 108 -1.66 -8.52 -7.18
CA VAL A 108 -2.44 -9.44 -6.34
C VAL A 108 -3.54 -10.12 -7.15
N GLU A 109 -4.25 -9.38 -7.99
CA GLU A 109 -5.29 -9.93 -8.87
C GLU A 109 -4.70 -10.90 -9.90
N ALA A 110 -3.58 -10.55 -10.54
CA ALA A 110 -2.87 -11.44 -11.46
C ALA A 110 -2.40 -12.72 -10.76
N ALA A 111 -1.87 -12.62 -9.54
CA ALA A 111 -1.46 -13.79 -8.76
C ALA A 111 -2.65 -14.68 -8.37
N ARG A 112 -3.79 -14.08 -7.98
CA ARG A 112 -5.03 -14.81 -7.70
C ARG A 112 -5.57 -15.52 -8.93
N ALA A 113 -5.58 -14.84 -10.08
CA ALA A 113 -6.00 -15.42 -11.35
C ALA A 113 -5.10 -16.60 -11.75
N TYR A 114 -3.77 -16.45 -11.60
CA TYR A 114 -2.81 -17.51 -11.86
C TYR A 114 -3.02 -18.72 -10.94
N ILE A 115 -3.18 -18.51 -9.63
CA ILE A 115 -3.46 -19.59 -8.67
C ILE A 115 -4.79 -20.28 -9.02
N GLY A 116 -5.84 -19.52 -9.35
CA GLY A 116 -7.12 -20.08 -9.78
C GLY A 116 -7.01 -20.92 -11.04
N ALA A 117 -6.23 -20.47 -12.03
CA ALA A 117 -5.96 -21.21 -13.25
C ALA A 117 -5.19 -22.52 -12.95
N LEU A 118 -4.19 -22.46 -12.06
CA LEU A 118 -3.40 -23.63 -11.65
C LEU A 118 -4.27 -24.70 -10.97
N LEU A 119 -5.20 -24.26 -10.11
CA LEU A 119 -6.13 -25.15 -9.40
C LEU A 119 -7.20 -25.75 -10.32
N THR A 120 -7.59 -25.04 -11.38
CA THR A 120 -8.63 -25.49 -12.33
C THR A 120 -8.10 -26.31 -13.50
N GLY A 121 -6.77 -26.48 -13.63
CA GLY A 121 -6.16 -27.19 -14.77
C GLY A 121 -6.03 -26.35 -16.04
N ASN A 122 -6.26 -25.04 -15.95
CA ASN A 122 -6.23 -24.15 -17.12
C ASN A 122 -4.84 -23.52 -17.35
N VAL A 123 -3.77 -24.13 -16.84
CA VAL A 123 -2.39 -23.66 -17.00
C VAL A 123 -1.57 -24.77 -17.64
N VAL A 124 -0.95 -24.46 -18.78
CA VAL A 124 0.10 -25.29 -19.38
C VAL A 124 1.28 -25.29 -18.42
N ARG A 125 1.59 -26.45 -17.86
CA ARG A 125 2.74 -26.65 -16.96
C ARG A 125 3.89 -27.23 -17.77
N ASP A 126 5.04 -26.59 -17.72
CA ASP A 126 6.25 -26.96 -18.49
C ASP A 126 7.06 -28.11 -17.88
N ASP A 127 6.54 -28.79 -16.85
CA ASP A 127 7.23 -29.92 -16.26
C ASP A 127 7.16 -31.16 -17.17
N PRO A 128 8.29 -31.89 -17.36
CA PRO A 128 8.34 -33.01 -18.29
C PRO A 128 7.43 -34.15 -17.85
N ALA A 129 6.75 -34.76 -18.83
CA ALA A 129 5.86 -35.88 -18.58
C ALA A 129 6.64 -37.14 -18.11
N PRO A 130 6.10 -37.90 -17.15
CA PRO A 130 6.63 -39.21 -16.79
C PRO A 130 6.63 -40.19 -17.97
N LEU A 131 7.53 -41.18 -17.94
CA LEU A 131 7.57 -42.25 -18.94
C LEU A 131 6.21 -42.95 -19.07
N GLY A 132 5.74 -43.10 -20.31
CA GLY A 132 4.44 -43.72 -20.62
C GLY A 132 3.23 -42.79 -20.52
N VAL A 133 3.41 -41.51 -20.20
CA VAL A 133 2.34 -40.50 -20.17
C VAL A 133 2.47 -39.55 -21.36
N ASP A 134 1.35 -39.26 -22.04
CA ASP A 134 1.33 -38.32 -23.17
C ASP A 134 1.75 -36.90 -22.73
N PRO A 135 2.78 -36.29 -23.35
CA PRO A 135 3.29 -34.99 -22.93
C PRO A 135 2.29 -33.84 -23.08
N ASN A 136 1.44 -33.86 -24.11
CA ASN A 136 0.47 -32.79 -24.35
C ASN A 136 -0.65 -32.85 -23.32
N ALA A 137 -1.17 -34.05 -23.03
CA ALA A 137 -2.15 -34.28 -21.99
C ALA A 137 -1.58 -33.96 -20.60
N TRP A 138 -0.31 -34.27 -20.34
CA TRP A 138 0.37 -33.94 -19.09
C TRP A 138 0.49 -32.43 -18.85
N ALA A 139 0.85 -31.69 -19.91
CA ALA A 139 1.06 -30.25 -19.84
C ALA A 139 -0.22 -29.49 -19.47
N ILE A 140 -1.39 -29.95 -19.91
CA ILE A 140 -2.68 -29.30 -19.67
C ILE A 140 -3.50 -29.92 -18.52
N ALA A 141 -3.07 -31.05 -17.96
CA ALA A 141 -3.82 -31.75 -16.91
C ALA A 141 -3.69 -31.08 -15.53
N ASN A 142 -4.81 -31.01 -14.80
CA ASN A 142 -4.79 -30.66 -13.36
C ASN A 142 -4.21 -31.80 -12.50
N ASP A 143 -4.03 -31.54 -11.20
CA ASP A 143 -3.44 -32.52 -10.27
C ASP A 143 -4.22 -33.84 -10.17
N GLY A 144 -5.55 -33.78 -10.29
CA GLY A 144 -6.41 -34.96 -10.27
C GLY A 144 -6.25 -35.81 -11.54
N GLU A 145 -6.22 -35.15 -12.69
CA GLU A 145 -6.01 -35.77 -14.01
C GLU A 145 -4.60 -36.36 -14.14
N ARG A 146 -3.56 -35.66 -13.67
CA ARG A 146 -2.19 -36.17 -13.63
C ARG A 146 -2.08 -37.46 -12.81
N ARG A 147 -2.77 -37.54 -11.65
CA ARG A 147 -2.84 -38.78 -10.86
C ARG A 147 -3.56 -39.92 -11.60
N ARG A 148 -4.49 -39.62 -12.51
CA ARG A 148 -5.16 -40.63 -13.35
C ARG A 148 -4.25 -41.08 -14.49
N LEU A 149 -3.60 -40.14 -15.18
CA LEU A 149 -2.63 -40.41 -16.25
C LEU A 149 -1.48 -41.30 -15.76
N ILE A 150 -0.92 -41.01 -14.58
CA ILE A 150 0.13 -41.84 -13.97
C ILE A 150 -0.39 -43.25 -13.66
N ARG A 151 -1.63 -43.38 -13.16
CA ARG A 151 -2.22 -44.71 -12.89
C ARG A 151 -2.41 -45.50 -14.19
N GLN A 152 -2.94 -44.87 -15.23
CA GLN A 152 -3.13 -45.51 -16.54
C GLN A 152 -1.81 -45.96 -17.17
N ALA A 153 -0.75 -45.16 -17.04
CA ALA A 153 0.57 -45.50 -17.57
C ALA A 153 1.27 -46.66 -16.82
N ARG A 154 0.85 -46.97 -15.58
CA ARG A 154 1.43 -48.03 -14.75
C ARG A 154 0.71 -49.38 -14.84
N GLY A 155 -0.47 -49.43 -15.46
CA GLY A 155 -1.36 -50.60 -15.45
C GLY A 155 -2.29 -50.59 -14.24
#